data_AF-A0A2T6N809-F1
#
_entry.id   AF-A0A2T6N809-F1
#
_cell.length_a   1.000
_cell.length_b   1.000
_cell.length_c   1.000
_cell.angle_alpha   90.00
_cell.angle_beta   90.00
_cell.angle_gamma   90.00
#
_symmetry.space_group_name_H-M   'P 1'
#
loop_
_entity.id
_entity.type
_entity.pdbx_description
1 polymer ?
#
loop_
_entity_poly.entity_id
_entity_poly.type
_entity_poly.pdbx_seq_one_letter_code
_entity_poly.pdbx_strand_id
1 'polypeptide(L)' 'MRVNCLYCGESIADDIDHCPHCGAPSHYQKRGFRIGGREKFLIFFVVLSAATLIIALLLPR' A
#
# COMPACT_ATOMS: atom_id res chain seq x y z
N MET A 1 -10.97 20.41 -1.37
CA MET A 1 -9.79 19.53 -1.20
C MET A 1 -9.10 19.41 -2.55
N ARG A 2 -7.77 19.37 -2.64
CA ARG A 2 -7.05 19.17 -3.92
C ARG A 2 -6.30 17.84 -3.88
N VAL A 3 -6.36 17.09 -4.97
CA VAL A 3 -5.66 15.82 -5.17
C VAL A 3 -4.71 15.94 -6.35
N ASN A 4 -3.63 15.15 -6.36
CA ASN A 4 -2.73 15.13 -7.51
C ASN A 4 -3.21 14.08 -8.50
N CYS A 5 -3.26 14.45 -9.78
CA CYS A 5 -3.54 13.49 -10.83
C CYS A 5 -2.40 12.46 -10.91
N LEU A 6 -2.74 11.17 -10.98
CA LEU A 6 -1.74 10.09 -11.06
C LEU A 6 -0.95 10.09 -12.38
N TYR A 7 -1.53 10.69 -13.44
CA TYR A 7 -0.98 10.66 -14.79
C TYR A 7 -0.10 11.88 -15.11
N CYS A 8 -0.54 13.09 -14.76
CA CYS A 8 0.23 14.31 -15.03
C CYS A 8 0.92 14.90 -13.78
N GLY A 9 0.59 14.43 -12.58
CA GLY A 9 1.14 14.96 -11.32
C GLY A 9 0.57 16.31 -10.89
N GLU A 10 -0.27 16.93 -11.72
CA GLU A 10 -0.84 18.26 -11.48
C GLU A 10 -1.88 18.24 -10.35
N SER A 11 -1.93 19.32 -9.57
CA SER A 11 -2.92 19.48 -8.51
C SER A 11 -4.28 19.87 -9.07
N ILE A 12 -5.28 19.02 -8.86
CA ILE A 12 -6.66 19.17 -9.32
C ILE A 12 -7.65 19.14 -8.15
N ALA A 13 -8.89 19.57 -8.36
CA ALA A 13 -9.96 19.42 -7.37
C ALA A 13 -10.30 17.93 -7.15
N ASP A 14 -10.79 17.55 -5.96
CA ASP A 14 -11.23 16.17 -5.67
C ASP A 14 -12.57 15.83 -6.38
N ASP A 15 -13.33 16.85 -6.78
CA ASP A 15 -14.69 16.74 -7.28
C ASP A 15 -14.81 16.70 -8.82
N ILE A 16 -13.71 16.44 -9.53
CA ILE A 16 -13.70 16.41 -11.00
C ILE A 16 -13.52 14.99 -11.54
N ASP A 17 -14.40 14.58 -12.46
CA ASP A 17 -14.36 13.25 -13.08
C ASP A 17 -13.17 13.04 -14.02
N HIS A 18 -12.65 14.13 -14.59
CA HIS A 18 -11.53 14.11 -15.54
C HIS A 18 -10.55 15.22 -15.23
N CYS A 19 -9.26 14.93 -15.38
CA CYS A 19 -8.23 15.94 -15.17
C CYS A 19 -8.25 16.97 -16.33
N PRO A 20 -8.39 18.28 -16.08
CA PRO A 20 -8.42 19.31 -17.13
C PRO A 20 -7.07 19.49 -17.83
N HIS A 21 -5.97 18.99 -17.26
CA HIS A 21 -4.64 19.12 -17.85
C HIS A 21 -4.29 17.99 -18.83
N CYS A 22 -4.68 16.75 -18.52
CA CYS A 22 -4.31 15.59 -19.35
C CYS A 22 -5.51 14.83 -19.93
N GLY A 23 -6.74 15.19 -19.56
CA GLY A 23 -7.96 14.49 -20.00
C GLY A 23 -8.13 13.09 -19.42
N ALA A 24 -7.21 12.61 -18.58
CA ALA A 24 -7.31 11.28 -18.00
C ALA A 24 -8.50 11.19 -17.03
N PRO A 25 -9.24 10.05 -17.03
CA PRO A 25 -10.28 9.80 -16.04
C PRO A 25 -9.68 9.80 -14.64
N SER A 26 -10.42 10.33 -13.68
CA SER A 26 -9.97 10.64 -12.33
C SER A 26 -9.71 9.39 -11.47
N HIS A 27 -8.59 8.70 -11.73
CA HIS A 27 -8.00 7.76 -10.77
C HIS A 27 -7.15 8.53 -9.74
N TYR A 28 -7.77 9.43 -8.96
CA TYR A 28 -7.07 10.03 -7.84
C TYR A 28 -6.91 8.97 -6.74
N GLN A 29 -5.67 8.61 -6.44
CA GLN A 29 -5.39 7.83 -5.25
C GLN A 29 -5.60 8.75 -4.05
N LYS A 30 -6.75 8.68 -3.37
CA LYS A 30 -6.92 9.35 -2.08
C LYS A 30 -5.74 8.92 -1.20
N ARG A 31 -4.83 9.86 -0.89
CA ARG A 31 -3.68 9.65 0.00
C ARG A 31 -4.21 9.09 1.31
N GLY A 32 -4.20 7.77 1.42
CA GLY A 32 -5.16 7.06 2.26
C GLY A 32 -5.21 5.56 1.97
N PHE A 33 -4.61 5.10 0.86
CA PHE A 33 -4.16 3.71 0.74
C PHE A 33 -3.00 3.50 1.73
N ARG A 34 -3.36 3.41 3.02
CA ARG A 34 -2.50 2.98 4.09
C ARG A 34 -2.02 1.61 3.68
N ILE A 35 -0.71 1.52 3.43
CA ILE A 35 0.00 0.26 3.35
C ILE A 35 0.06 -0.32 4.78
N GLY A 36 -1.10 -0.54 5.40
CA GLY A 36 -1.25 -1.24 6.67
C GLY A 36 -1.08 -2.75 6.51
N GLY A 37 -0.92 -3.23 5.27
CA GLY A 37 -0.61 -4.62 4.98
C GLY A 37 0.87 -4.98 5.19
N ARG A 38 1.82 -4.05 5.03
CA ARG A 38 3.26 -4.37 5.14
C ARG A 38 3.68 -4.76 6.55
N GLU A 39 3.18 -4.06 7.57
CA GLU A 39 3.55 -4.33 8.96
C GLU A 39 3.04 -5.69 9.42
N LYS A 40 1.76 -6.00 9.15
CA LYS A 40 1.17 -7.32 9.47
C LYS A 40 1.86 -8.45 8.72
N PHE A 41 2.24 -8.23 7.46
CA PHE A 41 2.97 -9.23 6.67
C PHE A 41 4.35 -9.53 7.24
N LEU A 42 5.07 -8.49 7.69
CA LEU A 42 6.40 -8.64 8.29
C LEU A 42 6.33 -9.39 9.62
N ILE A 43 5.36 -9.05 10.49
CA ILE A 43 5.12 -9.76 11.75
C ILE A 43 4.81 -11.24 11.49
N PHE A 44 3.91 -11.55 10.55
CA PHE A 44 3.56 -12.92 10.20
C PHE A 44 4.78 -13.73 9.73
N PHE A 45 5.62 -13.15 8.87
CA PHE A 45 6.83 -13.78 8.37
C PHE A 45 7.87 -14.05 9.48
N VAL A 46 8.05 -13.10 10.40
CA VAL A 46 8.95 -13.25 11.56
C VAL A 46 8.45 -14.35 12.49
N VAL A 47 7.15 -14.42 12.77
CA VAL A 47 6.59 -15.49 13.63
C VAL A 47 6.75 -16.87 12.98
N LEU A 48 6.48 -16.98 11.67
CA LEU A 48 6.61 -18.24 10.94
C LEU A 48 8.05 -18.76 10.94
N SER A 49 9.02 -17.87 10.69
CA SER A 49 10.46 -18.22 10.69
C SER A 49 10.98 -18.57 12.08
N ALA A 50 10.54 -17.87 13.12
CA ALA A 50 10.86 -18.22 14.50
C ALA A 50 10.29 -19.59 14.88
N ALA A 51 9.03 -19.87 14.52
CA ALA A 51 8.38 -21.15 14.82
C ALA A 51 9.11 -22.33 14.16
N THR A 52 9.52 -22.22 12.89
CA THR A 52 10.28 -23.27 12.21
C THR A 52 11.66 -23.49 12.82
N LEU A 53 12.38 -22.43 13.22
CA LEU A 53 13.64 -22.55 13.94
C LEU A 53 13.46 -23.21 15.31
N ILE A 54 12.43 -22.84 16.05
CA ILE A 54 12.10 -23.45 17.34
C ILE A 54 11.83 -24.94 17.15
N ILE A 55 11.00 -25.34 16.18
CA ILE A 55 10.71 -26.75 15.90
C ILE A 55 11.96 -27.50 15.50
N ALA A 56 12.84 -26.92 14.67
CA ALA A 56 14.10 -27.55 14.26
C ALA A 56 15.09 -27.75 15.44
N LEU A 57 15.06 -26.85 16.43
CA LEU A 57 15.83 -26.96 17.68
C LEU A 57 15.20 -27.90 18.71
N LEU A 58 13.86 -27.96 18.75
CA LEU A 58 13.10 -28.82 19.66
C LEU A 58 12.98 -30.25 19.15
N LEU A 59 13.18 -30.51 17.85
CA LEU A 59 13.33 -31.86 17.35
C LEU A 59 14.62 -32.42 17.97
N PRO A 60 14.51 -33.35 18.94
CA PRO A 60 15.69 -33.97 19.50
C PRO A 60 16.33 -34.75 18.35
N ARG A 61 17.54 -34.33 17.99
CA ARG A 61 18.39 -34.99 16.99
C ARG A 61 18.48 -36.48 17.25
#